data_AF-A0A074VYJ6-F1
#
_entry.id   AF-A0A074VYJ6-F1
#
_cell.length_a   1.000
_cell.length_b   1.000
_cell.length_c   1.000
_cell.angle_alpha   90.00
_cell.angle_beta   90.00
_cell.angle_gamma   90.00
#
_symmetry.space_group_name_H-M   'P 1'
#
loop_
_entity.id
_entity.type
_entity.pdbx_description
1 polymer ?
#
loop_
_entity_poly.entity_id
_entity_poly.type
_entity_poly.pdbx_seq_one_letter_code
_entity_poly.pdbx_strand_id
1 'polypeptide(L)'
;MTDGKIPQWKLGQPKDFYSNFVHKRQPVVIQGKLEDLDFVTKNWSNVDYLRETAGDASVKVEPMHKEKKRYGTDVERVDTTFGAFLDSLREEKEEYDYLTTQYSDDEDDMDSEDDDEDNEEKEDGQDNEIKNGTFPQPVRALLRDEVPMRPEMMGNLVLQQMNIWLGKTKAGTSSGLHHDFHDNLYILLKGRKRFVLYPPSAVYHLDTYGKPKKIHPNGLINEADEIRADGLVERDAAALKVQALEEQMDKLEESGEKKGLDKVQKEYGDAVERLMKYQAADFGELGEDDFDEVSSEEESDPEDLKDQVLRDAPNKKRKAEEDLSGSKPSKTAKAGAEDDEDSDANDDDSDAELLEALERAQNGQRDDFDDDEDVSDLEEAFANAQGEDSAFPTEPLSFSQVSTQDLHSHLGLTSTQKTSAALEKAGKPYIVELKAGDMLYLPTSWFHEVTSFSDEKSEDNVHIALNYWFHPPDAQKPEFEKPYADATLWKFMEEKVKGAYEGLIADKED
;
A
#
# COMPACT_ATOMS: atom_id res chain seq x y z
N MET A 1 22.17 0.03 20.11
CA MET A 1 22.59 1.45 20.06
C MET A 1 23.04 1.89 21.45
N THR A 2 23.74 3.03 21.59
CA THR A 2 24.14 3.61 22.90
C THR A 2 23.75 5.08 22.98
N ASP A 3 23.53 5.57 24.20
CA ASP A 3 23.26 6.98 24.57
C ASP A 3 22.05 7.68 23.91
N GLY A 4 21.21 6.92 23.18
CA GLY A 4 20.03 7.45 22.50
C GLY A 4 20.37 8.27 21.26
N LYS A 5 21.33 7.80 20.44
CA LYS A 5 21.61 8.34 19.10
C LYS A 5 21.64 7.22 18.05
N ILE A 6 21.10 7.52 16.87
CA ILE A 6 21.27 6.69 15.66
C ILE A 6 22.73 6.75 15.20
N PRO A 7 23.36 5.63 14.79
CA PRO A 7 24.71 5.63 14.23
C PRO A 7 24.83 6.58 13.03
N GLN A 8 26.02 7.15 12.88
CA GLN A 8 26.43 7.84 11.66
C GLN A 8 27.38 6.90 10.92
N TRP A 9 27.05 6.50 9.70
CA TRP A 9 27.90 5.70 8.84
C TRP A 9 28.41 6.57 7.68
N LYS A 10 29.66 6.36 7.30
CA LYS A 10 30.24 6.94 6.08
C LYS A 10 30.19 5.87 5.00
N LEU A 11 29.90 6.28 3.77
CA LEU A 11 29.82 5.39 2.63
C LEU A 11 31.07 4.48 2.54
N GLY A 12 30.80 3.21 2.23
CA GLY A 12 31.74 2.10 2.23
C GLY A 12 31.15 0.96 1.40
N GLN A 13 31.58 -0.29 1.62
CA GLN A 13 31.11 -1.40 0.79
C GLN A 13 29.61 -1.70 1.03
N PRO A 14 28.80 -1.93 -0.02
CA PRO A 14 27.40 -2.36 0.09
C PRO A 14 27.15 -3.50 1.09
N LYS A 15 28.00 -4.53 1.05
CA LYS A 15 27.90 -5.69 1.95
C LYS A 15 28.17 -5.36 3.42
N ASP A 16 29.02 -4.37 3.68
CA ASP A 16 29.27 -3.87 5.04
C ASP A 16 28.07 -3.08 5.58
N PHE A 17 27.39 -2.29 4.73
CA PHE A 17 26.15 -1.62 5.12
C PHE A 17 25.06 -2.65 5.46
N TYR A 18 24.79 -3.58 4.54
CA TYR A 18 23.77 -4.61 4.72
C TYR A 18 24.02 -5.44 5.99
N SER A 19 25.25 -5.93 6.17
CA SER A 19 25.65 -6.73 7.33
C SER A 19 25.63 -5.96 8.66
N ASN A 20 25.68 -4.62 8.64
CA ASN A 20 25.68 -3.81 9.86
C ASN A 20 24.34 -3.16 10.20
N PHE A 21 23.45 -2.97 9.23
CA PHE A 21 22.23 -2.19 9.41
C PHE A 21 20.98 -2.95 8.93
N VAL A 22 20.94 -3.36 7.66
CA VAL A 22 19.79 -4.08 7.07
C VAL A 22 19.52 -5.41 7.77
N HIS A 23 20.54 -6.28 7.86
CA HIS A 23 20.46 -7.57 8.56
C HIS A 23 20.15 -7.41 10.06
N LYS A 24 20.62 -6.33 10.69
CA LYS A 24 20.45 -6.07 12.13
C LYS A 24 19.18 -5.30 12.47
N ARG A 25 18.34 -4.99 11.47
CA ARG A 25 17.11 -4.19 11.59
C ARG A 25 17.38 -2.87 12.34
N GLN A 26 18.51 -2.23 12.01
CA GLN A 26 19.06 -1.10 12.77
C GLN A 26 19.15 0.16 11.89
N PRO A 27 18.38 1.23 12.19
CA PRO A 27 18.49 2.50 11.50
C PRO A 27 19.90 3.10 11.53
N VAL A 28 20.22 3.88 10.50
CA VAL A 28 21.51 4.57 10.35
C VAL A 28 21.40 5.81 9.47
N VAL A 29 22.05 6.90 9.88
CA VAL A 29 22.27 8.06 9.00
C VAL A 29 23.51 7.82 8.17
N ILE A 30 23.37 7.89 6.85
CA ILE A 30 24.41 7.69 5.87
C ILE A 30 24.92 9.06 5.44
N GLN A 31 26.21 9.34 5.67
CA GLN A 31 26.85 10.61 5.38
C GLN A 31 27.74 10.51 4.13
N GLY A 32 27.37 11.26 3.09
CA GLY A 32 28.12 11.39 1.83
C GLY A 32 27.19 11.33 0.61
N LYS A 33 27.73 11.65 -0.57
CA LYS A 33 27.06 11.40 -1.85
C LYS A 33 27.34 9.97 -2.29
N LEU A 34 26.27 9.22 -2.56
CA LEU A 34 26.31 8.03 -3.40
C LEU A 34 26.57 8.48 -4.85
N GLU A 35 27.43 7.77 -5.57
CA GLU A 35 27.83 8.15 -6.94
C GLU A 35 26.70 7.84 -7.94
N ASP A 36 25.99 6.73 -7.72
CA ASP A 36 24.77 6.31 -8.42
C ASP A 36 23.54 7.19 -8.14
N LEU A 37 23.57 8.05 -7.10
CA LEU A 37 22.52 9.07 -6.84
C LEU A 37 22.99 10.51 -7.10
N ASP A 38 24.14 10.72 -7.75
CA ASP A 38 24.62 12.08 -8.02
C ASP A 38 23.76 12.82 -9.06
N PHE A 39 23.10 12.13 -9.99
CA PHE A 39 22.09 12.71 -10.88
C PHE A 39 20.88 13.21 -10.08
N VAL A 40 20.23 12.31 -9.32
CA VAL A 40 19.03 12.60 -8.51
C VAL A 40 19.29 13.74 -7.53
N THR A 41 20.39 13.67 -6.77
CA THR A 41 20.76 14.70 -5.77
C THR A 41 21.21 16.04 -6.37
N LYS A 42 21.38 16.13 -7.69
CA LYS A 42 21.51 17.40 -8.42
C LYS A 42 20.17 17.85 -8.97
N ASN A 43 19.58 17.06 -9.87
CA ASN A 43 18.51 17.48 -10.75
C ASN A 43 17.17 17.57 -10.01
N TRP A 44 16.84 16.57 -9.20
CA TRP A 44 15.58 16.55 -8.43
C TRP A 44 15.62 17.47 -7.19
N SER A 45 16.73 18.18 -6.95
CA SER A 45 16.81 19.30 -6.00
C SER A 45 16.42 20.66 -6.61
N ASN A 46 16.23 20.72 -7.94
CA ASN A 46 15.93 21.93 -8.70
C ASN A 46 14.46 21.94 -9.15
N VAL A 47 13.67 22.85 -8.59
CA VAL A 47 12.24 23.01 -8.94
C VAL A 47 12.02 23.37 -10.42
N ASP A 48 12.92 24.12 -11.06
CA ASP A 48 12.77 24.42 -12.48
C ASP A 48 12.99 23.18 -13.36
N TYR A 49 13.96 22.32 -13.02
CA TYR A 49 14.15 21.03 -13.70
C TYR A 49 12.95 20.10 -13.51
N LEU A 50 12.43 20.00 -12.27
CA LEU A 50 11.23 19.19 -11.98
C LEU A 50 10.02 19.66 -12.81
N ARG A 51 9.84 20.98 -12.92
CA ARG A 51 8.75 21.62 -13.67
C ARG A 51 8.91 21.56 -15.20
N GLU A 52 10.14 21.47 -15.70
CA GLU A 52 10.47 21.28 -17.12
C GLU A 52 10.39 19.81 -17.55
N THR A 53 10.75 18.88 -16.66
CA THR A 53 10.88 17.44 -16.99
C THR A 53 9.59 16.64 -16.77
N ALA A 54 8.75 17.05 -15.82
CA ALA A 54 7.54 16.32 -15.43
C ALA A 54 6.34 17.25 -15.14
N GLY A 55 6.38 18.50 -15.62
CA GLY A 55 5.37 19.53 -15.27
C GLY A 55 3.94 19.19 -15.68
N ASP A 56 3.74 18.35 -16.68
CA ASP A 56 2.42 17.97 -17.18
C ASP A 56 1.89 16.66 -16.57
N ALA A 57 2.68 15.98 -15.73
CA ALA A 57 2.23 14.76 -15.04
C ALA A 57 1.10 15.07 -14.04
N SER A 58 0.02 14.28 -14.08
CA SER A 58 -1.05 14.35 -13.08
C SER A 58 -0.54 13.87 -11.71
N VAL A 59 -0.90 14.60 -10.65
CA VAL A 59 -0.55 14.30 -9.26
C VAL A 59 -1.68 14.73 -8.32
N LYS A 60 -1.91 13.94 -7.26
CA LYS A 60 -2.79 14.32 -6.14
C LYS A 60 -1.97 15.01 -5.05
N VAL A 61 -2.44 16.16 -4.56
CA VAL A 61 -1.80 16.93 -3.47
C VAL A 61 -2.69 17.06 -2.24
N GLU A 62 -2.09 17.02 -1.05
CA GLU A 62 -2.76 17.13 0.25
C GLU A 62 -2.86 18.61 0.68
N PRO A 63 -4.08 19.20 0.77
CA PRO A 63 -4.26 20.56 1.24
C PRO A 63 -4.05 20.68 2.75
N MET A 64 -3.56 21.82 3.23
CA MET A 64 -3.39 22.06 4.67
C MET A 64 -4.75 22.13 5.40
N HIS A 65 -4.95 21.29 6.42
CA HIS A 65 -6.17 21.32 7.23
C HIS A 65 -6.30 22.65 8.00
N LYS A 66 -7.26 23.47 7.57
CA LYS A 66 -7.49 24.87 8.00
C LYS A 66 -7.48 25.11 9.52
N GLU A 67 -8.01 24.20 10.34
CA GLU A 67 -7.97 24.34 11.81
C GLU A 67 -6.78 23.64 12.47
N LYS A 68 -6.65 22.32 12.28
CA LYS A 68 -5.60 21.46 12.87
C LYS A 68 -4.16 21.78 12.43
N LYS A 69 -3.97 22.48 11.30
CA LYS A 69 -2.66 22.81 10.68
C LYS A 69 -1.76 21.59 10.45
N ARG A 70 -2.33 20.55 9.84
CA ARG A 70 -1.65 19.32 9.41
C ARG A 70 -2.13 18.87 8.02
N TYR A 71 -1.40 17.93 7.43
CA TYR A 71 -1.84 17.12 6.29
C TYR A 71 -2.31 15.73 6.79
N GLY A 72 -2.75 14.85 5.88
CA GLY A 72 -3.31 13.53 6.18
C GLY A 72 -4.82 13.43 5.97
N THR A 73 -5.39 12.28 6.30
CA THR A 73 -6.76 11.79 6.00
C THR A 73 -7.94 12.67 6.45
N ASP A 74 -7.71 13.77 7.18
CA ASP A 74 -8.78 14.74 7.49
C ASP A 74 -9.22 15.57 6.26
N VAL A 75 -8.45 15.54 5.17
CA VAL A 75 -8.67 16.39 3.99
C VAL A 75 -8.46 15.57 2.73
N GLU A 76 -9.50 15.53 1.90
CA GLU A 76 -9.49 14.99 0.55
C GLU A 76 -8.33 15.55 -0.27
N ARG A 77 -7.66 14.69 -1.05
CA ARG A 77 -6.59 15.11 -1.95
C ARG A 77 -7.16 15.81 -3.18
N VAL A 78 -6.38 16.70 -3.79
CA VAL A 78 -6.80 17.48 -4.95
C VAL A 78 -5.93 17.13 -6.15
N ASP A 79 -6.55 16.69 -7.25
CA ASP A 79 -5.89 16.47 -8.54
C ASP A 79 -5.39 17.76 -9.16
N THR A 80 -4.16 17.73 -9.67
CA THR A 80 -3.53 18.85 -10.37
C THR A 80 -2.37 18.35 -11.24
N THR A 81 -1.80 19.21 -12.10
CA THR A 81 -0.53 18.87 -12.74
C THR A 81 0.64 19.25 -11.84
N PHE A 82 1.71 18.46 -11.87
CA PHE A 82 2.88 18.69 -11.02
C PHE A 82 3.49 20.09 -11.25
N GLY A 83 3.46 20.61 -12.47
CA GLY A 83 3.89 21.96 -12.82
C GLY A 83 3.00 23.06 -12.22
N ALA A 84 1.67 22.86 -12.18
CA ALA A 84 0.75 23.77 -11.52
C ALA A 84 0.97 23.80 -9.99
N PHE A 85 1.20 22.63 -9.37
CA PHE A 85 1.60 22.53 -7.97
C PHE A 85 2.94 23.25 -7.70
N LEU A 86 3.98 23.01 -8.50
CA LEU A 86 5.27 23.66 -8.33
C LEU A 86 5.20 25.19 -8.48
N ASP A 87 4.37 25.70 -9.39
CA ASP A 87 4.13 27.14 -9.53
C ASP A 87 3.28 27.69 -8.37
N SER A 88 2.31 26.94 -7.86
CA SER A 88 1.55 27.26 -6.63
C SER A 88 2.48 27.51 -5.42
N LEU A 89 3.60 26.80 -5.31
CA LEU A 89 4.60 27.02 -4.26
C LEU A 89 5.48 28.26 -4.47
N ARG A 90 5.55 28.84 -5.68
CA ARG A 90 6.27 30.10 -5.94
C ARG A 90 5.51 31.31 -5.39
N GLU A 91 4.20 31.20 -5.24
CA GLU A 91 3.34 32.25 -4.65
C GLU A 91 3.56 32.39 -3.15
N GLU A 92 3.38 33.60 -2.61
CA GLU A 92 3.53 33.85 -1.16
C GLU A 92 2.18 33.65 -0.45
N LYS A 93 2.01 32.47 0.16
CA LYS A 93 0.80 32.03 0.87
C LYS A 93 1.07 31.82 2.36
N GLU A 94 0.03 31.87 3.20
CA GLU A 94 0.13 31.49 4.63
C GLU A 94 0.14 29.97 4.83
N GLU A 95 -0.54 29.25 3.94
CA GLU A 95 -0.64 27.80 3.91
C GLU A 95 -0.27 27.31 2.50
N TYR A 96 0.31 26.13 2.41
CA TYR A 96 0.75 25.50 1.18
C TYR A 96 0.26 24.06 1.17
N ASP A 97 0.05 23.51 -0.01
CA ASP A 97 -0.31 22.11 -0.21
C ASP A 97 0.96 21.24 -0.19
N TYR A 98 0.81 19.94 0.01
CA TYR A 98 1.92 18.98 0.14
C TYR A 98 1.77 17.84 -0.85
N LEU A 99 2.83 17.55 -1.61
CA LEU A 99 2.88 16.36 -2.46
C LEU A 99 3.44 15.20 -1.67
N THR A 100 2.62 14.16 -1.56
CA THR A 100 2.96 12.79 -1.19
C THR A 100 2.58 11.92 -2.39
N THR A 101 3.30 10.84 -2.62
CA THR A 101 3.00 9.87 -3.69
C THR A 101 2.51 8.53 -3.14
N GLN A 102 1.96 8.57 -1.91
CA GLN A 102 1.29 7.46 -1.25
C GLN A 102 -0.21 7.57 -1.52
N TYR A 103 -0.66 6.90 -2.56
CA TYR A 103 -2.07 6.74 -2.88
C TYR A 103 -2.53 5.38 -2.37
N SER A 104 -3.80 5.29 -1.96
CA SER A 104 -4.42 4.06 -1.45
C SER A 104 -5.08 3.36 -2.62
N ASP A 105 -4.70 2.11 -2.91
CA ASP A 105 -5.23 1.39 -4.08
C ASP A 105 -6.78 1.26 -4.02
N ASP A 106 -7.35 1.22 -2.80
CA ASP A 106 -8.81 1.18 -2.54
C ASP A 106 -9.56 2.52 -2.73
N GLU A 107 -8.86 3.67 -2.75
CA GLU A 107 -9.49 5.01 -2.85
C GLU A 107 -9.39 5.62 -4.26
N ASP A 108 -8.36 5.24 -5.02
CA ASP A 108 -7.89 5.97 -6.21
C ASP A 108 -7.82 5.08 -7.48
N ASP A 109 -8.68 4.05 -7.58
CA ASP A 109 -8.83 3.22 -8.80
C ASP A 109 -9.15 4.13 -10.00
N MET A 110 -8.31 4.06 -11.04
CA MET A 110 -8.08 5.22 -11.90
C MET A 110 -9.17 5.36 -12.99
N ASP A 111 -10.11 6.28 -12.76
CA ASP A 111 -10.95 6.94 -13.80
C ASP A 111 -10.10 7.84 -14.74
N SER A 112 -8.80 7.55 -14.90
CA SER A 112 -8.01 8.06 -16.01
C SER A 112 -8.41 7.32 -17.28
N GLU A 113 -9.49 7.80 -17.90
CA GLU A 113 -9.66 7.77 -19.36
C GLU A 113 -8.53 8.61 -20.01
N ASP A 114 -7.27 8.15 -19.87
CA ASP A 114 -6.14 8.59 -20.70
C ASP A 114 -6.42 8.03 -22.10
N ASP A 115 -7.17 8.83 -22.86
CA ASP A 115 -7.91 8.51 -24.10
C ASP A 115 -7.00 8.32 -25.34
N ASP A 116 -5.80 7.75 -25.14
CA ASP A 116 -4.86 7.36 -26.19
C ASP A 116 -5.31 6.04 -26.88
N GLU A 117 -6.46 6.11 -27.57
CA GLU A 117 -7.09 4.96 -28.27
C GLU A 117 -6.30 4.49 -29.53
N ASP A 118 -5.15 5.11 -29.84
CA ASP A 118 -4.39 4.97 -31.10
C ASP A 118 -2.95 4.44 -30.87
N ASN A 119 -2.84 3.11 -30.66
CA ASN A 119 -1.65 2.31 -30.27
C ASN A 119 -1.28 2.45 -28.78
N GLU A 120 -0.92 1.38 -28.05
CA GLU A 120 -0.19 0.21 -28.54
C GLU A 120 -0.74 -1.16 -28.06
N GLU A 121 0.11 -2.17 -27.84
CA GLU A 121 -0.32 -3.52 -27.48
C GLU A 121 -0.90 -3.59 -26.05
N LYS A 122 -1.81 -4.55 -25.80
CA LYS A 122 -2.33 -4.79 -24.44
C LYS A 122 -1.26 -5.44 -23.56
N GLU A 123 -0.44 -4.62 -22.91
CA GLU A 123 0.35 -5.05 -21.77
C GLU A 123 -0.56 -5.66 -20.70
N ASP A 124 -0.03 -6.67 -19.99
CA ASP A 124 -0.82 -7.40 -19.02
C ASP A 124 -1.16 -6.51 -17.81
N GLY A 125 -2.32 -6.74 -17.19
CA GLY A 125 -2.86 -5.84 -16.17
C GLY A 125 -1.90 -5.61 -15.00
N GLN A 126 -1.18 -6.68 -14.61
CA GLN A 126 -0.19 -6.68 -13.55
C GLN A 126 1.07 -5.86 -13.87
N ASP A 127 1.50 -5.78 -15.13
CA ASP A 127 2.68 -4.97 -15.49
C ASP A 127 2.32 -3.47 -15.40
N ASN A 128 1.08 -3.08 -15.69
CA ASN A 128 0.57 -1.72 -15.48
C ASN A 128 0.37 -1.38 -13.99
N GLU A 129 -0.16 -2.31 -13.20
CA GLU A 129 -0.24 -2.23 -11.74
C GLU A 129 1.15 -1.96 -11.12
N ILE A 130 2.16 -2.73 -11.52
CA ILE A 130 3.54 -2.54 -11.05
C ILE A 130 4.15 -1.23 -11.55
N LYS A 131 3.95 -0.85 -12.82
CA LYS A 131 4.40 0.46 -13.36
C LYS A 131 3.82 1.63 -12.56
N ASN A 132 2.54 1.58 -12.19
CA ASN A 132 1.86 2.66 -11.48
C ASN A 132 2.17 2.66 -9.98
N GLY A 133 2.03 1.52 -9.30
CA GLY A 133 2.23 1.38 -7.86
C GLY A 133 3.69 1.58 -7.45
N THR A 134 4.65 0.97 -8.16
CA THR A 134 6.08 1.10 -7.82
C THR A 134 6.67 2.44 -8.27
N PHE A 135 6.17 3.02 -9.36
CA PHE A 135 6.64 4.30 -9.90
C PHE A 135 5.48 5.31 -10.06
N PRO A 136 4.91 5.81 -8.93
CA PRO A 136 3.82 6.79 -8.98
C PRO A 136 4.26 8.09 -9.66
N GLN A 137 3.32 8.86 -10.19
CA GLN A 137 3.63 10.20 -10.68
C GLN A 137 3.99 11.14 -9.52
N PRO A 138 4.93 12.09 -9.69
CA PRO A 138 5.67 12.41 -10.92
C PRO A 138 6.96 11.59 -11.11
N VAL A 139 7.23 10.58 -10.27
CA VAL A 139 8.48 9.80 -10.33
C VAL A 139 8.61 9.08 -11.67
N ARG A 140 7.55 8.45 -12.18
CA ARG A 140 7.51 7.82 -13.52
C ARG A 140 7.90 8.78 -14.65
N ALA A 141 7.40 10.01 -14.65
CA ALA A 141 7.82 11.05 -15.60
C ALA A 141 9.30 11.50 -15.41
N LEU A 142 9.82 11.45 -14.18
CA LEU A 142 11.20 11.86 -13.84
C LEU A 142 12.27 10.76 -14.04
N LEU A 143 11.90 9.47 -14.14
CA LEU A 143 12.85 8.37 -14.38
C LEU A 143 13.65 8.56 -15.69
N ARG A 144 14.95 8.25 -15.63
CA ARG A 144 15.95 8.23 -16.73
C ARG A 144 17.03 7.20 -16.36
N ASP A 145 17.86 6.78 -17.31
CA ASP A 145 18.99 5.84 -17.11
C ASP A 145 19.89 6.16 -15.90
N GLU A 146 20.12 7.44 -15.57
CA GLU A 146 20.97 7.83 -14.45
C GLU A 146 20.23 7.81 -13.08
N VAL A 147 18.99 7.34 -13.03
CA VAL A 147 18.16 7.22 -11.82
C VAL A 147 18.01 5.73 -11.47
N PRO A 148 18.91 5.14 -10.66
CA PRO A 148 18.92 3.70 -10.44
C PRO A 148 17.61 3.23 -9.78
N MET A 149 16.97 2.21 -10.37
CA MET A 149 15.86 1.45 -9.77
C MET A 149 16.12 1.04 -8.32
N ARG A 150 17.37 0.67 -8.03
CA ARG A 150 17.85 0.31 -6.70
C ARG A 150 19.30 0.76 -6.52
N PRO A 151 19.62 1.64 -5.56
CA PRO A 151 20.99 2.01 -5.24
C PRO A 151 21.83 0.81 -4.79
N GLU A 152 23.09 0.71 -5.21
CA GLU A 152 23.92 -0.51 -5.07
C GLU A 152 24.01 -1.00 -3.61
N MET A 153 23.99 -0.06 -2.66
CA MET A 153 24.09 -0.35 -1.23
C MET A 153 22.95 -1.20 -0.66
N MET A 154 21.79 -1.28 -1.33
CA MET A 154 20.63 -2.03 -0.84
C MET A 154 20.69 -3.54 -1.15
N GLY A 155 21.67 -3.99 -1.95
CA GLY A 155 21.81 -5.41 -2.30
C GLY A 155 20.65 -5.92 -3.12
N ASN A 156 20.20 -7.17 -2.89
CA ASN A 156 19.10 -7.79 -3.62
C ASN A 156 17.73 -7.58 -2.94
N LEU A 157 17.52 -6.47 -2.22
CA LEU A 157 16.19 -6.11 -1.71
C LEU A 157 15.28 -5.71 -2.87
N VAL A 158 14.08 -6.27 -2.96
CA VAL A 158 13.11 -5.92 -4.01
C VAL A 158 12.47 -4.59 -3.68
N LEU A 159 12.49 -3.68 -4.65
CA LEU A 159 11.84 -2.37 -4.58
C LEU A 159 10.32 -2.58 -4.53
N GLN A 160 9.65 -1.93 -3.59
CA GLN A 160 8.20 -1.84 -3.52
C GLN A 160 7.73 -0.53 -4.17
N GLN A 161 8.37 0.61 -3.88
CA GLN A 161 7.97 1.92 -4.41
C GLN A 161 9.08 2.97 -4.35
N MET A 162 9.08 3.90 -5.30
CA MET A 162 9.87 5.15 -5.24
C MET A 162 8.94 6.34 -4.96
N ASN A 163 9.13 7.02 -3.82
CA ASN A 163 8.21 8.05 -3.33
C ASN A 163 8.88 9.44 -3.24
N ILE A 164 8.25 10.49 -3.79
CA ILE A 164 8.75 11.87 -3.68
C ILE A 164 7.89 12.72 -2.74
N TRP A 165 8.54 13.53 -1.91
CA TRP A 165 7.93 14.34 -0.86
C TRP A 165 8.30 15.81 -1.04
N LEU A 166 7.36 16.64 -1.50
CA LEU A 166 7.64 18.03 -1.88
C LEU A 166 6.65 18.99 -1.24
N GLY A 167 7.15 20.07 -0.63
CA GLY A 167 6.28 21.12 -0.07
C GLY A 167 7.05 22.32 0.48
N LYS A 168 6.28 23.26 1.05
CA LYS A 168 6.78 24.55 1.55
C LYS A 168 6.18 24.87 2.92
N THR A 169 6.98 25.41 3.81
CA THR A 169 6.55 25.81 5.16
C THR A 169 7.34 26.99 5.73
N LYS A 170 6.66 27.82 6.52
CA LYS A 170 7.21 29.00 7.21
C LYS A 170 7.76 28.70 8.62
N ALA A 171 7.26 27.66 9.28
CA ALA A 171 7.58 27.35 10.67
C ALA A 171 7.98 25.87 10.91
N GLY A 172 7.72 25.02 9.92
CA GLY A 172 7.85 23.56 10.01
C GLY A 172 6.48 22.88 9.93
N THR A 173 6.44 21.68 9.34
CA THR A 173 5.26 20.81 9.21
C THR A 173 5.60 19.39 9.69
N SER A 174 4.62 18.64 10.19
CA SER A 174 4.82 17.30 10.78
C SER A 174 3.97 16.25 10.07
N SER A 175 4.50 15.04 9.93
CA SER A 175 3.82 13.85 9.43
C SER A 175 2.96 13.12 10.48
N GLY A 176 2.93 13.58 11.74
CA GLY A 176 2.50 12.75 12.86
C GLY A 176 3.46 11.60 13.15
N LEU A 177 3.21 10.86 14.23
CA LEU A 177 4.01 9.71 14.66
C LEU A 177 3.36 8.41 14.15
N HIS A 178 4.02 7.71 13.22
CA HIS A 178 3.49 6.51 12.57
C HIS A 178 4.62 5.51 12.26
N HIS A 179 4.32 4.35 11.66
CA HIS A 179 5.34 3.42 11.15
C HIS A 179 5.01 2.91 9.73
N ASP A 180 6.07 2.68 8.94
CA ASP A 180 5.98 2.14 7.57
C ASP A 180 6.03 0.60 7.62
N PHE A 181 5.33 -0.09 6.72
CA PHE A 181 5.48 -1.55 6.54
C PHE A 181 6.74 -1.95 5.73
N HIS A 182 7.44 -0.99 5.12
CA HIS A 182 8.58 -1.21 4.22
C HIS A 182 9.93 -0.77 4.81
N ASP A 183 11.03 -1.32 4.29
CA ASP A 183 12.37 -0.82 4.54
C ASP A 183 12.61 0.46 3.72
N ASN A 184 12.83 1.58 4.40
CA ASN A 184 12.83 2.92 3.83
C ASN A 184 14.26 3.49 3.76
N LEU A 185 14.77 3.73 2.55
CA LEU A 185 15.97 4.54 2.29
C LEU A 185 15.54 5.97 1.95
N TYR A 186 15.52 6.83 2.97
CA TYR A 186 15.15 8.23 2.88
C TYR A 186 16.33 9.09 2.43
N ILE A 187 16.17 9.86 1.35
CA ILE A 187 17.19 10.72 0.75
C ILE A 187 16.68 12.16 0.80
N LEU A 188 17.34 13.02 1.59
CA LEU A 188 16.96 14.42 1.67
C LEU A 188 17.63 15.23 0.54
N LEU A 189 16.84 15.65 -0.45
CA LEU A 189 17.31 16.38 -1.63
C LEU A 189 17.45 17.89 -1.34
N LYS A 190 16.51 18.48 -0.59
CA LYS A 190 16.48 19.92 -0.27
C LYS A 190 15.78 20.24 1.05
N GLY A 191 16.23 21.30 1.73
CA GLY A 191 15.74 21.70 3.04
C GLY A 191 16.40 20.96 4.20
N ARG A 192 15.68 20.84 5.32
CA ARG A 192 16.08 20.10 6.52
C ARG A 192 14.90 19.30 7.06
N LYS A 193 15.17 18.10 7.60
CA LYS A 193 14.16 17.22 8.23
C LYS A 193 14.65 16.84 9.62
N ARG A 194 13.75 16.77 10.61
CA ARG A 194 14.02 16.21 11.94
C ARG A 194 13.15 14.97 12.12
N PHE A 195 13.77 13.85 12.43
CA PHE A 195 13.09 12.60 12.76
C PHE A 195 13.13 12.35 14.27
N VAL A 196 12.00 11.97 14.85
CA VAL A 196 11.89 11.43 16.21
C VAL A 196 11.53 9.95 16.10
N LEU A 197 12.47 9.06 16.47
CA LEU A 197 12.37 7.62 16.20
C LEU A 197 12.20 6.78 17.48
N TYR A 198 11.31 5.79 17.42
CA TYR A 198 11.17 4.71 18.41
C TYR A 198 11.27 3.33 17.72
N PRO A 199 11.81 2.29 18.40
CA PRO A 199 11.86 0.93 17.84
C PRO A 199 10.45 0.31 17.73
N PRO A 200 10.23 -0.70 16.86
CA PRO A 200 8.92 -1.37 16.71
C PRO A 200 8.32 -1.88 18.03
N SER A 201 9.17 -2.32 18.96
CA SER A 201 8.75 -2.77 20.30
C SER A 201 8.08 -1.69 21.16
N ALA A 202 8.09 -0.42 20.74
CA ALA A 202 7.40 0.68 21.41
C ALA A 202 5.90 0.73 21.11
N VAL A 203 5.38 -0.03 20.13
CA VAL A 203 3.94 -0.04 19.75
C VAL A 203 3.01 -0.21 20.95
N TYR A 204 3.34 -1.10 21.88
CA TYR A 204 2.59 -1.35 23.12
C TYR A 204 2.53 -0.16 24.10
N HIS A 205 3.19 0.95 23.77
CA HIS A 205 3.35 2.15 24.59
C HIS A 205 3.12 3.46 23.80
N LEU A 206 2.76 3.39 22.51
CA LEU A 206 2.57 4.56 21.64
C LEU A 206 1.11 4.77 21.22
N ASP A 207 0.17 4.07 21.86
CA ASP A 207 -1.28 4.28 21.71
C ASP A 207 -1.72 4.41 20.23
N THR A 208 -1.45 3.39 19.43
CA THR A 208 -1.80 3.30 18.00
C THR A 208 -3.31 3.17 17.76
N TYR A 209 -3.76 3.52 16.55
CA TYR A 209 -5.13 3.19 16.09
C TYR A 209 -5.29 1.67 15.92
N GLY A 210 -4.29 1.02 15.31
CA GLY A 210 -4.16 -0.43 15.22
C GLY A 210 -3.81 -1.09 16.55
N LYS A 211 -4.24 -2.34 16.72
CA LYS A 211 -3.92 -3.18 17.89
C LYS A 211 -2.91 -4.25 17.48
N PRO A 212 -1.62 -4.16 17.87
CA PRO A 212 -0.57 -5.07 17.40
C PRO A 212 -0.84 -6.53 17.81
N LYS A 213 -1.17 -7.38 16.85
CA LYS A 213 -1.39 -8.83 17.03
C LYS A 213 -0.06 -9.56 17.25
N LYS A 214 0.96 -9.24 16.44
CA LYS A 214 2.32 -9.82 16.50
C LYS A 214 3.37 -8.83 16.00
N ILE A 215 4.62 -9.03 16.40
CA ILE A 215 5.80 -8.42 15.78
C ILE A 215 6.65 -9.57 15.21
N HIS A 216 6.95 -9.52 13.92
CA HIS A 216 7.75 -10.52 13.22
C HIS A 216 9.23 -10.45 13.64
N PRO A 217 10.03 -11.52 13.43
CA PRO A 217 11.44 -11.56 13.83
C PRO A 217 12.33 -10.47 13.21
N ASN A 218 11.93 -9.89 12.07
CA ASN A 218 12.59 -8.78 11.40
C ASN A 218 12.07 -7.39 11.83
N GLY A 219 11.15 -7.32 12.79
CA GLY A 219 10.63 -6.07 13.36
C GLY A 219 9.29 -5.60 12.81
N LEU A 220 8.81 -6.14 11.69
CA LEU A 220 7.53 -5.78 11.08
C LEU A 220 6.36 -6.04 12.05
N ILE A 221 5.54 -5.03 12.30
CA ILE A 221 4.33 -5.12 13.13
C ILE A 221 3.15 -5.54 12.26
N ASN A 222 2.28 -6.36 12.82
CA ASN A 222 1.06 -6.86 12.18
C ASN A 222 -0.13 -6.51 13.10
N GLU A 223 -1.12 -5.80 12.56
CA GLU A 223 -2.14 -5.07 13.33
C GLU A 223 -3.58 -5.51 13.01
N ALA A 224 -3.92 -5.68 11.73
CA ALA A 224 -5.18 -6.25 11.27
C ALA A 224 -4.94 -7.57 10.51
N ASP A 225 -4.36 -7.49 9.32
CA ASP A 225 -4.45 -8.58 8.33
C ASP A 225 -3.37 -9.64 8.53
N GLU A 226 -3.42 -10.76 7.79
CA GLU A 226 -2.38 -11.80 7.83
C GLU A 226 -1.13 -11.38 7.02
N ILE A 227 -0.58 -10.18 7.30
CA ILE A 227 0.68 -9.71 6.73
C ILE A 227 1.83 -10.62 7.21
N ARG A 228 2.57 -11.18 6.24
CA ARG A 228 3.78 -12.00 6.40
C ARG A 228 4.98 -11.18 6.86
N ALA A 229 6.08 -11.84 7.20
CA ALA A 229 7.31 -11.15 7.60
C ALA A 229 7.96 -10.34 6.46
N ASP A 230 7.76 -10.73 5.19
CA ASP A 230 8.22 -10.02 3.98
C ASP A 230 7.27 -8.91 3.50
N GLY A 231 6.23 -8.58 4.27
CA GLY A 231 5.36 -7.42 4.07
C GLY A 231 4.18 -7.64 3.11
N LEU A 232 4.06 -8.81 2.47
CA LEU A 232 2.88 -9.19 1.68
C LEU A 232 1.78 -9.77 2.56
N VAL A 233 0.50 -9.65 2.17
CA VAL A 233 -0.59 -10.45 2.75
C VAL A 233 -0.45 -11.90 2.29
N GLU A 234 -0.85 -12.87 3.11
CA GLU A 234 -0.73 -14.29 2.75
C GLU A 234 -1.52 -14.72 1.50
N ARG A 235 -2.63 -14.03 1.17
CA ARG A 235 -3.41 -14.28 -0.07
C ARG A 235 -2.61 -13.88 -1.31
N ASP A 236 -2.12 -12.65 -1.36
CA ASP A 236 -1.37 -12.12 -2.52
C ASP A 236 -0.05 -12.86 -2.68
N ALA A 237 0.62 -13.16 -1.57
CA ALA A 237 1.83 -13.98 -1.59
C ALA A 237 1.59 -15.45 -1.99
N ALA A 238 0.34 -15.94 -1.97
CA ALA A 238 -0.02 -17.21 -2.59
C ALA A 238 -0.28 -17.04 -4.10
N ALA A 239 -0.98 -15.97 -4.52
CA ALA A 239 -1.24 -15.68 -5.93
C ALA A 239 0.05 -15.43 -6.72
N LEU A 240 0.91 -14.53 -6.24
CA LEU A 240 2.24 -14.24 -6.81
C LEU A 240 3.15 -15.49 -6.81
N LYS A 241 2.96 -16.41 -5.85
CA LYS A 241 3.70 -17.68 -5.81
C LYS A 241 3.27 -18.65 -6.91
N VAL A 242 1.97 -18.70 -7.23
CA VAL A 242 1.43 -19.51 -8.34
C VAL A 242 2.01 -19.01 -9.66
N GLN A 243 1.85 -17.72 -9.96
CA GLN A 243 2.40 -17.07 -11.18
C GLN A 243 3.92 -17.27 -11.33
N ALA A 244 4.68 -17.07 -10.25
CA ALA A 244 6.13 -17.26 -10.24
C ALA A 244 6.58 -18.72 -10.49
N LEU A 245 5.69 -19.69 -10.28
CA LEU A 245 5.94 -21.10 -10.56
C LEU A 245 5.47 -21.51 -11.96
N GLU A 246 4.38 -20.94 -12.48
CA GLU A 246 3.95 -21.09 -13.88
C GLU A 246 5.04 -20.59 -14.83
N GLU A 247 5.49 -19.34 -14.65
CA GLU A 247 6.56 -18.75 -15.48
C GLU A 247 7.90 -19.51 -15.32
N GLN A 248 8.09 -20.22 -14.20
CA GLN A 248 9.24 -21.12 -14.00
C GLN A 248 9.04 -22.48 -14.70
N MET A 249 7.81 -23.01 -14.80
CA MET A 249 7.49 -24.23 -15.54
C MET A 249 7.69 -24.02 -17.04
N ASP A 250 7.14 -22.95 -17.62
CA ASP A 250 7.28 -22.64 -19.05
C ASP A 250 8.75 -22.58 -19.48
N LYS A 251 9.58 -21.82 -18.72
CA LYS A 251 11.04 -21.73 -18.93
C LYS A 251 11.76 -23.09 -18.82
N LEU A 252 11.23 -24.04 -18.04
CA LEU A 252 11.75 -25.41 -17.92
C LEU A 252 11.28 -26.33 -19.06
N GLU A 253 10.07 -26.13 -19.58
CA GLU A 253 9.56 -26.86 -20.75
C GLU A 253 10.29 -26.44 -22.03
N GLU A 254 10.44 -25.13 -22.28
CA GLU A 254 11.19 -24.59 -23.42
C GLU A 254 12.64 -25.08 -23.46
N SER A 255 13.31 -25.12 -22.30
CA SER A 255 14.68 -25.63 -22.17
C SER A 255 14.78 -27.15 -22.18
N GLY A 256 13.65 -27.85 -22.03
CA GLY A 256 13.55 -29.31 -21.99
C GLY A 256 14.09 -29.95 -20.70
N GLU A 257 14.30 -29.19 -19.61
CA GLU A 257 14.85 -29.73 -18.36
C GLU A 257 13.78 -30.43 -17.49
N LYS A 258 13.36 -31.62 -17.97
CA LYS A 258 12.37 -32.49 -17.31
C LYS A 258 12.60 -32.74 -15.81
N LYS A 259 13.85 -32.72 -15.34
CA LYS A 259 14.17 -32.97 -13.92
C LYS A 259 13.91 -31.76 -13.01
N GLY A 260 13.87 -30.55 -13.56
CA GLY A 260 13.38 -29.37 -12.85
C GLY A 260 11.86 -29.40 -12.74
N LEU A 261 11.20 -29.74 -13.85
CA LEU A 261 9.75 -29.67 -14.02
C LEU A 261 8.98 -30.46 -12.94
N ASP A 262 9.30 -31.74 -12.72
CA ASP A 262 8.66 -32.59 -11.69
C ASP A 262 8.63 -31.93 -10.28
N LYS A 263 9.64 -31.13 -9.94
CA LYS A 263 9.74 -30.42 -8.66
C LYS A 263 8.88 -29.16 -8.65
N VAL A 264 8.93 -28.37 -9.73
CA VAL A 264 8.20 -27.10 -9.82
C VAL A 264 6.70 -27.35 -9.92
N GLN A 265 6.26 -28.33 -10.71
CA GLN A 265 4.86 -28.75 -10.79
C GLN A 265 4.29 -29.17 -9.42
N LYS A 266 5.10 -29.81 -8.56
CA LYS A 266 4.68 -30.14 -7.20
C LYS A 266 4.59 -28.91 -6.29
N GLU A 267 5.56 -28.01 -6.38
CA GLU A 267 5.54 -26.73 -5.63
C GLU A 267 4.41 -25.80 -6.11
N TYR A 268 3.98 -25.91 -7.38
CA TYR A 268 2.81 -25.24 -7.94
C TYR A 268 1.52 -25.81 -7.36
N GLY A 269 1.35 -27.13 -7.30
CA GLY A 269 0.22 -27.76 -6.62
C GLY A 269 0.11 -27.37 -5.14
N ASP A 270 1.24 -27.42 -4.40
CA ASP A 270 1.31 -26.96 -3.01
C ASP A 270 0.96 -25.46 -2.84
N ALA A 271 1.14 -24.63 -3.88
CA ALA A 271 0.81 -23.20 -3.89
C ALA A 271 -0.65 -22.91 -4.28
N VAL A 272 -1.21 -23.62 -5.27
CA VAL A 272 -2.63 -23.52 -5.66
C VAL A 272 -3.53 -23.99 -4.51
N GLU A 273 -3.19 -25.09 -3.83
CA GLU A 273 -3.90 -25.54 -2.62
C GLU A 273 -3.82 -24.53 -1.47
N ARG A 274 -2.81 -23.63 -1.48
CA ARG A 274 -2.72 -22.52 -0.53
C ARG A 274 -3.62 -21.34 -0.93
N LEU A 275 -3.62 -20.95 -2.20
CA LEU A 275 -4.45 -19.85 -2.72
C LEU A 275 -5.95 -20.17 -2.53
N MET A 276 -6.37 -21.39 -2.89
CA MET A 276 -7.76 -21.84 -2.75
C MET A 276 -8.27 -21.78 -1.30
N LYS A 277 -7.40 -21.93 -0.29
CA LYS A 277 -7.81 -21.82 1.13
C LYS A 277 -8.14 -20.39 1.57
N TYR A 278 -7.56 -19.38 0.92
CA TYR A 278 -7.93 -17.99 1.15
C TYR A 278 -9.21 -17.64 0.38
N GLN A 279 -9.32 -18.06 -0.89
CA GLN A 279 -10.55 -17.89 -1.68
C GLN A 279 -11.77 -18.55 -1.02
N ALA A 280 -11.64 -19.78 -0.51
CA ALA A 280 -12.71 -20.47 0.21
C ALA A 280 -13.06 -19.85 1.57
N ALA A 281 -12.15 -19.06 2.17
CA ALA A 281 -12.45 -18.29 3.38
C ALA A 281 -13.26 -17.03 3.04
N ASP A 282 -12.95 -16.35 1.93
CA ASP A 282 -13.67 -15.15 1.48
C ASP A 282 -15.13 -15.47 1.07
N PHE A 283 -15.42 -16.68 0.56
CA PHE A 283 -16.78 -17.17 0.32
C PHE A 283 -17.48 -17.75 1.57
N GLY A 284 -16.79 -17.79 2.72
CA GLY A 284 -17.24 -18.48 3.94
C GLY A 284 -18.41 -17.85 4.71
N GLU A 285 -18.96 -16.72 4.24
CA GLU A 285 -20.12 -16.06 4.85
C GLU A 285 -21.45 -16.34 4.10
N LEU A 286 -21.43 -17.19 3.07
CA LEU A 286 -22.63 -17.75 2.42
C LEU A 286 -22.88 -19.21 2.84
N GLY A 287 -23.55 -19.38 3.99
CA GLY A 287 -24.33 -20.56 4.40
C GLY A 287 -23.67 -21.95 4.31
N GLU A 288 -23.38 -22.57 5.47
CA GLU A 288 -22.99 -23.99 5.59
C GLU A 288 -24.15 -24.97 5.27
N ASP A 289 -24.69 -24.99 4.05
CA ASP A 289 -25.87 -25.83 3.69
C ASP A 289 -25.88 -26.46 2.27
N ASP A 290 -24.81 -26.33 1.45
CA ASP A 290 -24.79 -26.90 0.08
C ASP A 290 -23.46 -27.57 -0.39
N PHE A 291 -22.47 -27.76 0.50
CA PHE A 291 -21.19 -28.42 0.15
C PHE A 291 -21.03 -29.83 0.76
N ASP A 292 -21.89 -30.78 0.34
CA ASP A 292 -21.81 -32.18 0.79
C ASP A 292 -21.96 -33.22 -0.37
N GLU A 293 -21.63 -32.85 -1.61
CA GLU A 293 -21.56 -33.79 -2.76
C GLU A 293 -20.30 -33.63 -3.66
N VAL A 294 -19.12 -33.40 -3.06
CA VAL A 294 -17.83 -33.44 -3.79
C VAL A 294 -16.76 -34.32 -3.13
N SER A 295 -17.20 -35.41 -2.45
CA SER A 295 -16.32 -36.38 -1.78
C SER A 295 -16.33 -37.76 -2.47
N SER A 296 -15.78 -37.85 -3.69
CA SER A 296 -15.54 -39.15 -4.34
C SER A 296 -14.21 -39.20 -5.13
N GLU A 297 -13.22 -39.81 -4.51
CA GLU A 297 -11.94 -40.36 -5.01
C GLU A 297 -11.68 -40.38 -6.56
N GLU A 298 -11.28 -39.26 -7.16
CA GLU A 298 -10.40 -39.25 -8.35
C GLU A 298 -9.30 -38.18 -8.17
N GLU A 299 -8.05 -38.50 -8.54
CA GLU A 299 -6.95 -37.52 -8.60
C GLU A 299 -7.13 -36.70 -9.90
N SER A 300 -7.64 -35.47 -9.80
CA SER A 300 -7.82 -34.57 -10.96
C SER A 300 -6.49 -34.07 -11.50
N ASP A 301 -6.42 -33.89 -12.83
CA ASP A 301 -5.23 -33.38 -13.51
C ASP A 301 -5.05 -31.88 -13.19
N PRO A 302 -3.84 -31.39 -12.87
CA PRO A 302 -3.58 -29.96 -12.66
C PRO A 302 -4.03 -29.05 -13.81
N GLU A 303 -4.09 -29.53 -15.07
CA GLU A 303 -4.65 -28.75 -16.19
C GLU A 303 -6.18 -28.62 -16.14
N ASP A 304 -6.93 -29.55 -15.52
CA ASP A 304 -8.39 -29.43 -15.36
C ASP A 304 -8.77 -28.41 -14.26
N LEU A 305 -7.89 -28.19 -13.27
CA LEU A 305 -8.09 -27.18 -12.21
C LEU A 305 -7.89 -25.75 -12.72
N LYS A 306 -6.89 -25.55 -13.59
CA LYS A 306 -6.60 -24.30 -14.31
C LYS A 306 -7.83 -23.76 -15.04
N ASP A 307 -8.57 -24.64 -15.71
CA ASP A 307 -9.75 -24.29 -16.49
C ASP A 307 -11.01 -24.02 -15.63
N GLN A 308 -10.95 -24.24 -14.31
CA GLN A 308 -11.95 -23.76 -13.35
C GLN A 308 -11.56 -22.40 -12.77
N VAL A 309 -10.32 -22.26 -12.28
CA VAL A 309 -9.80 -21.00 -11.71
C VAL A 309 -9.92 -19.82 -12.68
N LEU A 310 -9.72 -20.04 -13.98
CA LEU A 310 -9.85 -19.01 -15.02
C LEU A 310 -11.31 -18.61 -15.37
N ARG A 311 -12.32 -19.37 -14.92
CA ARG A 311 -13.74 -19.07 -15.22
C ARG A 311 -14.41 -18.21 -14.15
N ASP A 312 -13.97 -18.36 -12.91
CA ASP A 312 -14.59 -17.71 -11.74
C ASP A 312 -13.81 -16.47 -11.27
N ALA A 313 -12.72 -16.11 -11.95
CA ALA A 313 -12.10 -14.79 -11.84
C ALA A 313 -13.06 -13.67 -12.32
N PRO A 314 -13.16 -12.52 -11.63
CA PRO A 314 -14.24 -11.54 -11.81
C PRO A 314 -14.10 -10.63 -13.05
N ASN A 315 -14.11 -11.23 -14.25
CA ASN A 315 -13.90 -10.53 -15.50
C ASN A 315 -15.18 -9.81 -15.98
N LYS A 316 -15.38 -8.56 -15.51
CA LYS A 316 -16.52 -7.67 -15.86
C LYS A 316 -16.55 -7.30 -17.36
N LYS A 317 -16.98 -8.21 -18.25
CA LYS A 317 -17.47 -7.91 -19.62
C LYS A 317 -18.24 -9.08 -20.25
N ARG A 318 -19.56 -9.13 -20.05
CA ARG A 318 -20.48 -9.90 -20.92
C ARG A 318 -21.39 -8.95 -21.70
N LYS A 319 -21.10 -8.77 -23.00
CA LYS A 319 -22.08 -8.23 -23.94
C LYS A 319 -23.23 -9.24 -24.07
N ALA A 320 -24.46 -8.75 -24.05
CA ALA A 320 -25.62 -9.58 -24.37
C ALA A 320 -25.71 -9.78 -25.90
N GLU A 321 -25.82 -11.02 -26.34
CA GLU A 321 -26.46 -11.37 -27.61
C GLU A 321 -27.71 -12.19 -27.29
N GLU A 322 -28.81 -11.85 -27.96
CA GLU A 322 -30.10 -12.52 -27.79
C GLU A 322 -30.13 -13.84 -28.58
N ASP A 323 -30.70 -14.91 -28.02
CA ASP A 323 -31.63 -15.73 -28.82
C ASP A 323 -32.74 -16.35 -27.95
N LEU A 324 -33.88 -16.66 -28.57
CA LEU A 324 -35.16 -16.87 -27.91
C LEU A 324 -35.66 -18.32 -28.00
N SER A 325 -36.19 -18.86 -26.89
CA SER A 325 -37.52 -19.53 -26.79
C SER A 325 -37.60 -20.45 -25.57
N GLY A 326 -38.82 -20.82 -25.09
CA GLY A 326 -38.90 -22.01 -24.21
C GLY A 326 -40.13 -22.28 -23.33
N SER A 327 -40.96 -21.30 -22.95
CA SER A 327 -42.29 -21.47 -22.29
C SER A 327 -42.50 -22.56 -21.20
N LYS A 328 -42.59 -22.11 -19.92
CA LYS A 328 -43.71 -22.29 -18.94
C LYS A 328 -44.63 -23.56 -18.98
N PRO A 329 -45.28 -23.96 -17.84
CA PRO A 329 -44.81 -24.00 -16.44
C PRO A 329 -45.45 -25.15 -15.56
N SER A 330 -45.15 -25.13 -14.24
CA SER A 330 -46.03 -25.50 -13.09
C SER A 330 -46.31 -26.99 -12.72
N LYS A 331 -46.25 -27.29 -11.41
CA LYS A 331 -47.43 -27.63 -10.56
C LYS A 331 -47.16 -27.81 -9.06
N THR A 332 -47.48 -26.75 -8.31
CA THR A 332 -48.30 -26.73 -7.07
C THR A 332 -48.67 -28.05 -6.34
N ALA A 333 -48.44 -28.07 -5.02
CA ALA A 333 -49.25 -28.77 -4.00
C ALA A 333 -49.28 -27.93 -2.69
N LYS A 334 -50.27 -28.13 -1.79
CA LYS A 334 -50.53 -27.25 -0.61
C LYS A 334 -51.29 -27.98 0.52
N ALA A 335 -51.24 -27.41 1.74
CA ALA A 335 -51.98 -27.71 3.00
C ALA A 335 -51.34 -28.74 3.95
N GLY A 336 -51.49 -28.67 5.29
CA GLY A 336 -52.19 -27.72 6.20
C GLY A 336 -51.43 -27.56 7.55
N ALA A 337 -51.72 -26.60 8.45
CA ALA A 337 -52.88 -26.49 9.37
C ALA A 337 -52.98 -27.69 10.34
N GLU A 338 -53.27 -27.63 11.65
CA GLU A 338 -53.92 -26.64 12.58
C GLU A 338 -53.28 -26.82 14.01
N ASP A 339 -53.15 -25.93 15.02
CA ASP A 339 -53.17 -24.46 15.28
C ASP A 339 -52.55 -24.18 16.73
N ASP A 340 -52.94 -23.12 17.49
CA ASP A 340 -52.72 -22.77 18.95
C ASP A 340 -51.47 -21.96 19.49
N GLU A 341 -51.65 -20.65 19.73
CA GLU A 341 -51.51 -19.84 21.00
C GLU A 341 -50.36 -20.08 22.04
N ASP A 342 -49.72 -19.10 22.72
CA ASP A 342 -49.83 -17.62 22.81
C ASP A 342 -48.61 -17.00 23.58
N SER A 343 -48.10 -15.80 23.24
CA SER A 343 -47.48 -14.78 24.15
C SER A 343 -46.79 -13.59 23.46
N ASP A 344 -47.03 -12.39 24.01
CA ASP A 344 -46.28 -11.12 23.94
C ASP A 344 -45.64 -10.65 22.60
N ALA A 345 -46.23 -9.61 22.00
CA ALA A 345 -45.77 -8.91 20.80
C ALA A 345 -45.32 -7.46 21.10
N ASN A 346 -44.89 -6.74 20.05
CA ASN A 346 -44.38 -5.35 19.99
C ASN A 346 -42.87 -5.21 20.28
N ASP A 347 -42.02 -4.68 19.38
CA ASP A 347 -42.25 -4.11 18.03
C ASP A 347 -41.22 -4.71 17.04
N ASP A 348 -41.65 -5.09 15.83
CA ASP A 348 -40.89 -5.93 14.88
C ASP A 348 -41.18 -5.54 13.40
N ASP A 349 -41.48 -4.25 13.16
CA ASP A 349 -41.92 -3.73 11.85
C ASP A 349 -40.75 -3.46 10.86
N SER A 350 -39.49 -3.46 11.31
CA SER A 350 -38.30 -3.16 10.49
C SER A 350 -38.04 -4.20 9.40
N ASP A 351 -38.12 -5.48 9.78
CA ASP A 351 -37.66 -6.59 8.95
C ASP A 351 -38.65 -6.88 7.81
N ALA A 352 -39.91 -6.46 7.98
CA ALA A 352 -40.94 -6.52 6.96
C ALA A 352 -40.66 -5.56 5.79
N GLU A 353 -40.23 -4.32 6.06
CA GLU A 353 -39.87 -3.36 5.01
C GLU A 353 -38.60 -3.78 4.28
N LEU A 354 -37.59 -4.28 5.00
CA LEU A 354 -36.35 -4.79 4.40
C LEU A 354 -36.61 -6.00 3.47
N LEU A 355 -37.46 -6.95 3.88
CA LEU A 355 -37.84 -8.09 3.06
C LEU A 355 -38.68 -7.69 1.85
N GLU A 356 -39.61 -6.74 1.98
CA GLU A 356 -40.42 -6.28 0.83
C GLU A 356 -39.59 -5.42 -0.14
N ALA A 357 -38.55 -4.71 0.33
CA ALA A 357 -37.56 -4.03 -0.52
C ALA A 357 -36.69 -5.03 -1.31
N LEU A 358 -36.17 -6.06 -0.65
CA LEU A 358 -35.41 -7.14 -1.29
C LEU A 358 -36.25 -7.92 -2.31
N GLU A 359 -37.52 -8.21 -2.00
CA GLU A 359 -38.42 -8.91 -2.94
C GLU A 359 -38.80 -8.02 -4.14
N ARG A 360 -38.88 -6.69 -3.98
CA ARG A 360 -39.01 -5.73 -5.10
C ARG A 360 -37.77 -5.74 -6.00
N ALA A 361 -36.58 -5.63 -5.41
CA ALA A 361 -35.31 -5.62 -6.13
C ALA A 361 -35.10 -6.91 -6.96
N GLN A 362 -35.45 -8.08 -6.41
CA GLN A 362 -35.31 -9.36 -7.11
C GLN A 362 -36.34 -9.59 -8.23
N ASN A 363 -37.56 -9.04 -8.14
CA ASN A 363 -38.63 -9.33 -9.10
C ASN A 363 -38.64 -8.42 -10.35
N GLY A 364 -37.79 -7.38 -10.41
CA GLY A 364 -37.48 -6.67 -11.66
C GLY A 364 -38.66 -5.97 -12.34
N GLN A 365 -39.66 -5.51 -11.57
CA GLN A 365 -40.75 -4.68 -12.10
C GLN A 365 -40.25 -3.27 -12.42
N ARG A 366 -39.85 -3.06 -13.68
CA ARG A 366 -39.67 -1.72 -14.25
C ARG A 366 -41.03 -1.04 -14.43
N ASP A 367 -41.30 -0.03 -13.62
CA ASP A 367 -42.26 1.05 -13.90
C ASP A 367 -41.46 2.36 -13.89
N ASP A 368 -41.54 3.17 -14.95
CA ASP A 368 -40.57 4.25 -15.23
C ASP A 368 -40.74 5.50 -14.33
N PHE A 369 -39.84 5.72 -13.36
CA PHE A 369 -39.66 7.00 -12.63
C PHE A 369 -38.18 7.28 -12.28
N ASP A 370 -37.89 8.52 -11.89
CA ASP A 370 -36.57 9.16 -11.97
C ASP A 370 -35.52 8.67 -10.94
N ASP A 371 -34.25 8.56 -11.37
CA ASP A 371 -33.09 8.32 -10.50
C ASP A 371 -32.78 9.54 -9.62
N ASP A 372 -32.60 9.35 -8.29
CA ASP A 372 -31.68 10.11 -7.41
C ASP A 372 -31.84 9.77 -5.90
N GLU A 373 -32.96 9.17 -5.43
CA GLU A 373 -33.25 9.03 -3.98
C GLU A 373 -32.90 7.65 -3.34
N ASP A 374 -32.92 6.52 -4.08
CA ASP A 374 -32.85 5.15 -3.51
C ASP A 374 -31.49 4.73 -2.88
N VAL A 375 -30.46 5.59 -2.88
CA VAL A 375 -29.13 5.25 -2.30
C VAL A 375 -29.08 5.54 -0.79
N SER A 376 -29.78 6.56 -0.29
CA SER A 376 -29.69 6.97 1.12
C SER A 376 -30.27 5.94 2.09
N ASP A 377 -31.35 5.27 1.70
CA ASP A 377 -32.08 4.37 2.58
C ASP A 377 -31.29 3.09 2.89
N LEU A 378 -30.38 2.68 1.98
CA LEU A 378 -29.42 1.62 2.21
C LEU A 378 -28.32 2.02 3.20
N GLU A 379 -27.75 3.24 3.06
CA GLU A 379 -26.77 3.75 4.03
C GLU A 379 -27.38 3.92 5.43
N GLU A 380 -28.60 4.47 5.53
CA GLU A 380 -29.29 4.66 6.80
C GLU A 380 -29.71 3.31 7.43
N ALA A 381 -30.09 2.30 6.63
CA ALA A 381 -30.32 0.95 7.13
C ALA A 381 -29.03 0.29 7.68
N PHE A 382 -27.91 0.38 6.97
CA PHE A 382 -26.61 -0.14 7.44
C PHE A 382 -26.11 0.58 8.69
N ALA A 383 -26.32 1.90 8.79
CA ALA A 383 -25.98 2.69 9.97
C ALA A 383 -26.81 2.30 11.20
N ASN A 384 -28.13 2.08 11.04
CA ASN A 384 -29.00 1.68 12.15
C ASN A 384 -28.77 0.22 12.61
N ALA A 385 -28.24 -0.65 11.74
CA ALA A 385 -27.89 -2.02 12.09
C ALA A 385 -26.63 -2.14 12.98
N GLN A 386 -25.78 -1.11 13.03
CA GLN A 386 -24.58 -1.08 13.88
C GLN A 386 -24.72 -0.06 15.02
N GLY A 387 -24.84 -0.54 16.26
CA GLY A 387 -25.02 0.31 17.44
C GLY A 387 -23.91 1.35 17.63
N GLU A 388 -24.29 2.53 18.14
CA GLU A 388 -23.64 3.87 18.06
C GLU A 388 -22.16 4.04 18.50
N ASP A 389 -21.38 2.98 18.73
CA ASP A 389 -19.98 3.02 19.22
C ASP A 389 -18.91 2.60 18.16
N SER A 390 -19.29 2.19 16.94
CA SER A 390 -18.38 1.70 15.89
C SER A 390 -17.92 2.78 14.87
N ALA A 391 -17.42 3.91 15.34
CA ALA A 391 -16.71 4.86 14.47
C ALA A 391 -15.41 4.22 13.92
N PHE A 392 -15.31 4.07 12.60
CA PHE A 392 -14.06 3.65 11.92
C PHE A 392 -12.91 4.61 12.28
N PRO A 393 -11.66 4.12 12.42
CA PRO A 393 -10.53 4.97 12.75
C PRO A 393 -10.25 5.94 11.60
N THR A 394 -10.29 7.25 11.90
CA THR A 394 -10.12 8.33 10.90
C THR A 394 -8.70 8.45 10.33
N GLU A 395 -7.80 7.53 10.71
CA GLU A 395 -6.36 7.55 10.45
C GLU A 395 -5.88 6.09 10.28
N PRO A 396 -4.82 5.82 9.48
CA PRO A 396 -4.32 4.47 9.27
C PRO A 396 -3.89 3.79 10.57
N LEU A 397 -4.03 2.47 10.64
CA LEU A 397 -3.79 1.69 11.86
C LEU A 397 -2.37 1.88 12.45
N SER A 398 -1.37 2.10 11.60
CA SER A 398 0.02 2.31 11.99
C SER A 398 0.31 3.67 12.65
N PHE A 399 -0.66 4.60 12.64
CA PHE A 399 -0.53 5.91 13.26
C PHE A 399 -0.74 5.86 14.78
N SER A 400 -0.03 6.74 15.49
CA SER A 400 -0.17 6.99 16.93
C SER A 400 -1.23 8.06 17.19
N GLN A 401 -2.09 7.82 18.18
CA GLN A 401 -3.01 8.84 18.71
C GLN A 401 -2.27 9.94 19.51
N VAL A 402 -0.96 9.81 19.74
CA VAL A 402 -0.16 10.83 20.43
C VAL A 402 0.09 12.02 19.51
N SER A 403 -0.57 13.13 19.80
CA SER A 403 -0.46 14.36 19.01
C SER A 403 0.99 14.84 18.84
N THR A 404 1.30 15.40 17.66
CA THR A 404 2.58 16.08 17.40
C THR A 404 2.87 17.15 18.47
N GLN A 405 1.84 17.85 18.95
CA GLN A 405 1.99 18.88 19.98
C GLN A 405 2.46 18.28 21.31
N ASP A 406 1.88 17.17 21.76
CA ASP A 406 2.26 16.53 23.01
C ASP A 406 3.62 15.81 22.90
N LEU A 407 3.96 15.26 21.72
CA LEU A 407 5.31 14.75 21.42
C LEU A 407 6.37 15.85 21.50
N HIS A 408 6.18 16.96 20.80
CA HIS A 408 7.11 18.10 20.84
C HIS A 408 7.18 18.73 22.24
N SER A 409 6.09 18.69 23.01
CA SER A 409 6.05 19.20 24.39
C SER A 409 6.78 18.28 25.38
N HIS A 410 6.64 16.96 25.24
CA HIS A 410 7.40 15.96 26.02
C HIS A 410 8.90 16.04 25.73
N LEU A 411 9.28 16.30 24.47
CA LEU A 411 10.67 16.54 24.07
C LEU A 411 11.23 17.91 24.50
N GLY A 412 10.40 18.80 25.06
CA GLY A 412 10.81 20.16 25.44
C GLY A 412 11.13 21.08 24.25
N LEU A 413 10.58 20.78 23.07
CA LEU A 413 10.72 21.57 21.84
C LEU A 413 9.70 22.74 21.78
N THR A 414 8.62 22.66 22.57
CA THR A 414 7.66 23.75 22.77
C THR A 414 7.93 24.51 24.07
N SER A 415 7.31 25.68 24.23
CA SER A 415 7.37 26.48 25.47
C SER A 415 6.56 25.90 26.64
N THR A 416 5.75 24.87 26.41
CA THR A 416 4.78 24.33 27.37
C THR A 416 5.03 22.85 27.59
N GLN A 417 5.78 22.49 28.64
CA GLN A 417 6.04 21.09 28.96
C GLN A 417 4.80 20.42 29.58
N LYS A 418 4.08 19.65 28.76
CA LYS A 418 3.22 18.54 29.19
C LYS A 418 4.01 17.24 29.05
N THR A 419 3.67 16.22 29.84
CA THR A 419 4.12 14.85 29.58
C THR A 419 2.93 13.97 29.17
N SER A 420 3.19 13.04 28.24
CA SER A 420 2.27 11.96 27.89
C SER A 420 2.72 10.68 28.59
N ALA A 421 1.79 10.00 29.27
CA ALA A 421 2.05 8.72 29.93
C ALA A 421 2.31 7.57 28.93
N ALA A 422 2.00 7.76 27.64
CA ALA A 422 2.40 6.88 26.56
C ALA A 422 3.91 7.02 26.30
N LEU A 423 4.35 8.25 25.99
CA LEU A 423 5.75 8.57 25.70
C LEU A 423 6.70 8.27 26.87
N GLU A 424 6.26 8.49 28.12
CA GLU A 424 7.03 8.09 29.30
C GLU A 424 7.27 6.56 29.39
N LYS A 425 6.34 5.73 28.91
CA LYS A 425 6.51 4.26 28.82
C LYS A 425 7.33 3.85 27.61
N ALA A 426 7.10 4.47 26.45
CA ALA A 426 7.86 4.24 25.21
C ALA A 426 9.36 4.60 25.39
N GLY A 427 9.65 5.48 26.36
CA GLY A 427 10.99 5.79 26.82
C GLY A 427 11.64 6.93 26.03
N LYS A 428 12.97 6.96 25.99
CA LYS A 428 13.71 8.01 25.30
C LYS A 428 13.81 7.71 23.80
N PRO A 429 13.24 8.54 22.90
CA PRO A 429 13.42 8.37 21.46
C PRO A 429 14.85 8.69 21.01
N TYR A 430 15.15 8.30 19.79
CA TYR A 430 16.33 8.73 19.05
C TYR A 430 15.94 9.95 18.20
N ILE A 431 16.70 11.03 18.29
CA ILE A 431 16.49 12.22 17.43
C ILE A 431 17.57 12.24 16.36
N VAL A 432 17.14 12.41 15.11
CA VAL A 432 17.99 12.58 13.93
C VAL A 432 17.65 13.90 13.26
N GLU A 433 18.66 14.66 12.84
CA GLU A 433 18.50 15.83 11.97
C GLU A 433 19.21 15.53 10.65
N LEU A 434 18.50 15.68 9.54
CA LEU A 434 19.03 15.56 8.18
C LEU A 434 19.06 16.94 7.52
N LYS A 435 20.09 17.17 6.72
CA LYS A 435 20.24 18.28 5.75
C LYS A 435 20.29 17.71 4.34
N ALA A 436 20.09 18.56 3.33
CA ALA A 436 20.30 18.19 1.93
C ALA A 436 21.62 17.41 1.72
N GLY A 437 21.52 16.24 1.08
CA GLY A 437 22.63 15.31 0.84
C GLY A 437 22.96 14.33 1.97
N ASP A 438 22.23 14.34 3.10
CA ASP A 438 22.24 13.22 4.05
C ASP A 438 21.11 12.23 3.73
N MET A 439 21.31 10.96 4.06
CA MET A 439 20.30 9.90 3.92
C MET A 439 20.08 9.19 5.26
N LEU A 440 18.90 8.59 5.43
CA LEU A 440 18.54 7.76 6.58
C LEU A 440 18.00 6.43 6.07
N TYR A 441 18.65 5.33 6.41
CA TYR A 441 18.01 4.01 6.32
C TYR A 441 17.21 3.77 7.60
N LEU A 442 15.93 3.46 7.42
CA LEU A 442 14.94 3.16 8.44
C LEU A 442 14.32 1.78 8.11
N PRO A 443 14.58 0.72 8.89
CA PRO A 443 13.92 -0.56 8.69
C PRO A 443 12.42 -0.46 8.98
N THR A 444 11.66 -1.39 8.40
CA THR A 444 10.22 -1.57 8.63
C THR A 444 9.80 -1.46 10.10
N SER A 445 8.60 -0.90 10.30
CA SER A 445 7.91 -0.68 11.56
C SER A 445 8.68 0.10 12.63
N TRP A 446 9.74 0.82 12.26
CA TRP A 446 10.30 1.85 13.13
C TRP A 446 9.38 3.07 13.16
N PHE A 447 8.82 3.34 14.35
CA PHE A 447 7.99 4.51 14.58
C PHE A 447 8.78 5.79 14.36
N HIS A 448 8.21 6.72 13.61
CA HIS A 448 8.83 7.99 13.28
C HIS A 448 7.83 9.15 13.18
N GLU A 449 8.24 10.32 13.69
CA GLU A 449 7.65 11.62 13.35
C GLU A 449 8.67 12.44 12.56
N VAL A 450 8.24 13.07 11.47
CA VAL A 450 9.11 13.83 10.56
C VAL A 450 8.72 15.31 10.52
N THR A 451 9.43 16.13 11.27
CA THR A 451 9.29 17.59 11.17
C THR A 451 10.09 18.10 9.98
N SER A 452 9.39 18.59 8.96
CA SER A 452 9.93 19.12 7.71
C SER A 452 10.11 20.62 7.76
N PHE A 453 11.19 21.14 7.16
CA PHE A 453 11.41 22.58 7.01
C PHE A 453 12.13 22.92 5.68
N SER A 454 11.68 24.00 5.05
CA SER A 454 12.18 24.53 3.78
C SER A 454 13.65 24.96 3.83
N ASP A 455 14.31 25.05 2.67
CA ASP A 455 15.59 25.76 2.56
C ASP A 455 15.37 27.28 2.41
N GLU A 456 15.30 27.96 3.56
CA GLU A 456 15.14 29.42 3.72
C GLU A 456 16.20 30.28 2.98
N LYS A 457 17.23 29.66 2.38
CA LYS A 457 18.29 30.32 1.60
C LYS A 457 18.13 30.16 0.09
N SER A 458 17.20 29.32 -0.36
CA SER A 458 16.87 29.10 -1.77
C SER A 458 15.72 30.01 -2.19
N GLU A 459 15.71 30.43 -3.47
CA GLU A 459 14.73 31.42 -3.97
C GLU A 459 13.30 30.86 -4.06
N ASP A 460 13.17 29.55 -4.30
CA ASP A 460 11.92 28.79 -4.26
C ASP A 460 11.46 28.49 -2.82
N ASN A 461 12.40 28.32 -1.88
CA ASN A 461 12.16 28.11 -0.45
C ASN A 461 11.22 26.91 -0.18
N VAL A 462 11.61 25.72 -0.67
CA VAL A 462 10.90 24.44 -0.51
C VAL A 462 11.73 23.41 0.26
N HIS A 463 11.13 22.28 0.61
CA HIS A 463 11.84 21.04 0.96
C HIS A 463 11.46 19.91 -0.01
N ILE A 464 12.43 19.05 -0.34
CA ILE A 464 12.26 17.94 -1.29
C ILE A 464 12.99 16.71 -0.73
N ALA A 465 12.36 15.54 -0.71
CA ALA A 465 12.99 14.27 -0.39
C ALA A 465 12.49 13.15 -1.31
N LEU A 466 13.30 12.10 -1.46
CA LEU A 466 12.98 10.87 -2.18
C LEU A 466 13.15 9.69 -1.21
N ASN A 467 12.19 8.77 -1.17
CA ASN A 467 12.33 7.49 -0.49
C ASN A 467 12.43 6.39 -1.55
N TYR A 468 13.33 5.43 -1.34
CA TYR A 468 13.16 4.09 -1.91
C TYR A 468 12.60 3.19 -0.82
N TRP A 469 11.42 2.62 -1.06
CA TRP A 469 10.77 1.65 -0.19
C TRP A 469 11.02 0.24 -0.72
N PHE A 470 11.38 -0.68 0.16
CA PHE A 470 11.74 -2.07 -0.16
C PHE A 470 10.93 -3.05 0.69
N HIS A 471 10.60 -4.21 0.14
CA HIS A 471 10.00 -5.29 0.93
C HIS A 471 10.99 -5.75 2.03
N PRO A 472 10.58 -5.85 3.30
CA PRO A 472 11.51 -6.14 4.39
C PRO A 472 12.06 -7.58 4.30
N PRO A 473 13.36 -7.80 4.52
CA PRO A 473 13.97 -9.13 4.44
C PRO A 473 13.47 -10.05 5.56
N ASP A 474 13.04 -11.26 5.22
CA ASP A 474 12.44 -12.24 6.15
C ASP A 474 13.26 -13.53 6.34
N ALA A 475 14.29 -13.77 5.52
CA ALA A 475 15.08 -14.99 5.59
C ALA A 475 15.63 -15.24 7.01
N GLN A 476 15.75 -16.52 7.42
CA GLN A 476 16.32 -16.87 8.74
C GLN A 476 17.76 -16.36 8.95
N LYS A 477 18.47 -16.08 7.85
CA LYS A 477 19.76 -15.40 7.80
C LYS A 477 19.78 -14.54 6.52
N PRO A 478 19.33 -13.27 6.56
CA PRO A 478 19.36 -12.42 5.39
C PRO A 478 20.80 -12.16 4.97
N GLU A 479 21.15 -12.52 3.75
CA GLU A 479 22.44 -12.24 3.11
C GLU A 479 22.24 -11.18 2.02
N PHE A 480 23.29 -10.43 1.68
CA PHE A 480 23.22 -9.32 0.71
C PHE A 480 22.62 -9.73 -0.64
N GLU A 481 22.97 -10.93 -1.11
CA GLU A 481 22.46 -11.55 -2.33
C GLU A 481 21.15 -12.36 -2.12
N LYS A 482 20.76 -12.64 -0.88
CA LYS A 482 19.61 -13.48 -0.50
C LYS A 482 18.88 -12.93 0.75
N PRO A 483 18.14 -11.81 0.61
CA PRO A 483 17.36 -11.23 1.71
C PRO A 483 16.14 -12.06 2.14
N TYR A 484 15.50 -12.77 1.22
CA TYR A 484 14.17 -13.36 1.42
C TYR A 484 14.16 -14.89 1.55
N ALA A 485 13.12 -15.43 2.21
CA ALA A 485 12.92 -16.88 2.37
C ALA A 485 12.40 -17.55 1.10
N ASP A 486 11.40 -16.95 0.41
CA ASP A 486 10.89 -17.47 -0.87
C ASP A 486 11.69 -16.91 -2.05
N ALA A 487 12.78 -17.61 -2.38
CA ALA A 487 13.67 -17.22 -3.47
C ALA A 487 13.07 -17.39 -4.89
N THR A 488 11.88 -17.98 -5.04
CA THR A 488 11.17 -18.01 -6.34
C THR A 488 10.28 -16.79 -6.48
N LEU A 489 9.39 -16.53 -5.51
CA LEU A 489 8.49 -15.38 -5.51
C LEU A 489 9.29 -14.08 -5.62
N TRP A 490 10.29 -13.88 -4.75
CA TRP A 490 11.06 -12.65 -4.74
C TRP A 490 12.01 -12.48 -5.93
N LYS A 491 12.32 -13.56 -6.66
CA LYS A 491 13.01 -13.47 -7.96
C LYS A 491 12.05 -13.06 -9.08
N PHE A 492 10.82 -13.55 -9.07
CA PHE A 492 9.77 -13.14 -10.01
C PHE A 492 9.42 -11.66 -9.83
N MET A 493 9.18 -11.20 -8.59
CA MET A 493 8.91 -9.78 -8.31
C MET A 493 10.06 -8.86 -8.72
N GLU A 494 11.32 -9.27 -8.46
CA GLU A 494 12.52 -8.57 -8.95
C GLU A 494 12.53 -8.47 -10.49
N GLU A 495 12.15 -9.54 -11.20
CA GLU A 495 12.13 -9.57 -12.67
C GLU A 495 10.98 -8.72 -13.26
N LYS A 496 9.79 -8.68 -12.62
CA LYS A 496 8.66 -7.82 -13.03
C LYS A 496 8.94 -6.34 -12.77
N VAL A 497 9.35 -5.96 -11.56
CA VAL A 497 9.70 -4.57 -11.21
C VAL A 497 10.84 -4.04 -12.09
N LYS A 498 11.81 -4.91 -12.44
CA LYS A 498 12.87 -4.56 -13.38
C LYS A 498 12.36 -4.38 -14.82
N GLY A 499 11.44 -5.22 -15.29
CA GLY A 499 10.80 -5.05 -16.60
C GLY A 499 10.02 -3.73 -16.70
N ALA A 500 9.20 -3.43 -15.70
CA ALA A 500 8.48 -2.15 -15.58
C ALA A 500 9.43 -0.94 -15.60
N TYR A 501 10.52 -1.00 -14.82
CA TYR A 501 11.55 0.05 -14.82
C TYR A 501 12.26 0.20 -16.18
N GLU A 502 12.64 -0.90 -16.83
CA GLU A 502 13.39 -0.88 -18.10
C GLU A 502 12.53 -0.36 -19.28
N GLY A 503 11.22 -0.65 -19.30
CA GLY A 503 10.29 0.02 -20.21
C GLY A 503 10.24 1.53 -19.96
N LEU A 504 9.91 1.93 -18.73
CA LEU A 504 9.74 3.34 -18.35
C LEU A 504 10.97 4.24 -18.55
N ILE A 505 12.17 3.71 -18.80
CA ILE A 505 13.35 4.48 -19.24
C ILE A 505 13.56 4.44 -20.76
N ALA A 506 13.30 3.30 -21.42
CA ALA A 506 13.42 3.16 -22.87
C ALA A 506 12.45 4.07 -23.63
N ASP A 507 11.23 4.24 -23.11
CA ASP A 507 10.19 5.15 -23.64
C ASP A 507 10.59 6.65 -23.63
N LYS A 508 11.82 6.98 -23.20
CA LYS A 508 12.35 8.34 -23.10
C LYS A 508 13.69 8.57 -23.83
N GLU A 509 14.15 7.63 -24.66
CA GLU A 509 15.34 7.81 -25.52
C GLU A 509 15.03 8.35 -26.94
N ASP A 510 13.77 8.30 -27.41
CA ASP A 510 13.30 8.83 -28.71
C ASP A 510 12.73 10.28 -28.64
#